data_AF-A0A8T3VN04-F1
#
_entry.id   AF-A0A8T3VN04-F1
#
_cell.length_a   1.000
_cell.length_b   1.000
_cell.length_c   1.000
_cell.angle_alpha   90.00
_cell.angle_beta   90.00
_cell.angle_gamma   90.00
#
_symmetry.space_group_name_H-M   'P 1'
#
loop_
_entity.id
_entity.type
_entity.pdbx_description
1 polymer ?
#
loop_
_entity_poly.entity_id
_entity_poly.type
_entity_poly.pdbx_seq_one_letter_code
_entity_poly.pdbx_strand_id
1 'polypeptide(L)'
;MRDYNINNLIKILKCHNPNEIYLSSHVLENCFERDYSLNYVHSCLLEKIPLSISKTSENRFLLIYPHETIKFQDLYIVIEINDDEKITVVTVYCFDKRRREREVKR
;
A
#
# COMPACT_ATOMS: atom_id res chain seq x y z
N MET A 1 -17.19 14.38 1.77
CA MET A 1 -16.05 13.45 1.81
C MET A 1 -15.23 13.78 3.03
N ARG A 2 -14.98 12.80 3.91
CA ARG A 2 -14.11 12.96 5.07
C ARG A 2 -12.67 12.93 4.59
N ASP A 3 -11.85 13.90 4.97
CA ASP A 3 -10.43 13.89 4.62
C ASP A 3 -9.61 13.16 5.70
N TYR A 4 -9.22 11.92 5.42
CA TYR A 4 -8.44 11.10 6.33
C TYR A 4 -6.96 11.52 6.33
N ASN A 5 -6.32 11.52 7.50
CA ASN A 5 -4.88 11.70 7.62
C ASN A 5 -4.17 10.36 7.88
N ILE A 6 -2.84 10.39 7.92
CA ILE A 6 -2.02 9.18 8.14
C ILE A 6 -2.35 8.48 9.47
N ASN A 7 -2.64 9.23 10.53
CA ASN A 7 -3.00 8.64 11.82
C ASN A 7 -4.36 7.94 11.76
N ASN A 8 -5.31 8.47 10.98
CA ASN A 8 -6.56 7.79 10.72
C ASN A 8 -6.34 6.49 9.95
N LEU A 9 -5.53 6.53 8.87
CA LEU A 9 -5.19 5.34 8.11
C LEU A 9 -4.62 4.23 9.00
N ILE A 10 -3.66 4.55 9.86
CA ILE A 10 -3.03 3.56 10.76
C ILE A 10 -4.07 2.95 11.71
N LYS A 11 -5.02 3.74 12.20
CA LYS A 11 -6.12 3.23 13.05
C LYS A 11 -7.05 2.32 12.27
N ILE A 12 -7.42 2.72 11.06
CA ILE A 12 -8.29 1.94 10.18
C ILE A 12 -7.62 0.60 9.87
N LEU A 13 -6.37 0.59 9.38
CA LEU A 13 -5.64 -0.65 9.09
C LEU A 13 -5.54 -1.61 10.29
N LYS A 14 -5.39 -1.08 11.51
CA LYS A 14 -5.33 -1.90 12.74
C LYS A 14 -6.67 -2.51 13.15
N CYS A 15 -7.77 -1.84 12.84
CA CYS A 15 -9.11 -2.25 13.23
C CYS A 15 -9.88 -2.93 12.08
N HIS A 16 -9.35 -2.91 10.86
CA HIS A 16 -10.06 -3.36 9.68
C HIS A 16 -10.16 -4.89 9.63
N ASN A 17 -11.28 -5.38 9.10
CA ASN A 17 -11.45 -6.79 8.83
C ASN A 17 -10.59 -7.18 7.61
N PRO A 18 -9.74 -8.22 7.71
CA PRO A 18 -8.94 -8.75 6.61
C PRO A 18 -9.71 -9.00 5.31
N ASN A 19 -11.00 -9.34 5.42
CA ASN A 19 -11.86 -9.70 4.31
C ASN A 19 -12.49 -8.49 3.59
N GLU A 20 -12.27 -7.27 4.08
CA GLU A 20 -12.87 -6.04 3.55
C GLU A 20 -11.89 -5.18 2.73
N ILE A 21 -10.67 -5.68 2.50
CA ILE A 21 -9.71 -5.03 1.60
C ILE A 21 -10.05 -5.39 0.16
N TYR A 22 -10.44 -4.40 -0.63
CA TYR A 22 -10.76 -4.58 -2.04
C TYR A 22 -9.53 -4.33 -2.90
N LEU A 23 -9.26 -5.23 -3.86
CA LEU A 23 -8.25 -5.01 -4.89
C LEU A 23 -8.94 -4.46 -6.14
N SER A 24 -8.40 -3.39 -6.74
CA SER A 24 -8.90 -2.91 -8.02
C SER A 24 -8.72 -3.99 -9.11
N SER A 25 -9.61 -4.01 -10.11
CA SER A 25 -9.51 -4.94 -11.25
C SER A 25 -8.14 -4.85 -11.93
N HIS A 26 -7.60 -3.64 -12.05
CA HIS A 26 -6.28 -3.38 -12.60
C HIS A 26 -5.15 -4.06 -11.82
N VAL A 27 -5.24 -4.16 -10.49
CA VAL A 27 -4.25 -4.88 -9.67
C VAL A 27 -4.34 -6.38 -9.90
N LEU A 28 -5.56 -6.91 -10.04
CA LEU A 28 -5.79 -8.34 -10.30
C LEU A 28 -5.32 -8.76 -11.69
N GLU A 29 -5.51 -7.90 -12.70
CA GLU A 29 -5.04 -8.16 -14.06
C GLU A 29 -3.51 -8.13 -14.13
N ASN A 30 -2.89 -7.14 -13.49
CA ASN A 30 -1.44 -6.94 -13.57
C ASN A 30 -0.63 -7.84 -12.64
N CYS A 31 -1.23 -8.51 -11.66
CA CYS A 31 -0.44 -9.32 -10.72
C CYS A 31 0.22 -10.52 -11.41
N PHE A 32 -0.31 -11.00 -12.53
CA PHE A 32 0.29 -12.10 -13.29
C PHE A 32 1.58 -11.70 -14.02
N GLU A 33 1.70 -10.44 -14.41
CA GLU A 33 2.85 -9.93 -15.17
C GLU A 33 3.91 -9.28 -14.29
N ARG A 34 3.66 -9.18 -12.98
CA ARG A 34 4.51 -8.43 -12.04
C ARG A 34 5.13 -9.34 -11.00
N ASP A 35 6.34 -8.99 -10.58
CA ASP A 35 7.17 -9.78 -9.66
C ASP A 35 6.69 -9.73 -8.18
N TYR A 36 5.39 -9.62 -7.90
CA TYR A 36 4.88 -9.63 -6.52
C TYR A 36 3.66 -10.53 -6.33
N SER A 37 3.56 -11.14 -5.15
CA SER A 37 2.41 -11.94 -4.74
C SER A 37 1.28 -11.11 -4.14
N LEU A 38 0.03 -11.39 -4.55
CA LEU A 38 -1.16 -10.81 -3.91
C LEU A 38 -1.27 -11.17 -2.44
N ASN A 39 -0.85 -12.38 -2.06
CA ASN A 39 -0.83 -12.81 -0.65
C ASN A 39 0.13 -11.95 0.17
N TYR A 40 1.23 -11.52 -0.44
CA TYR A 40 2.18 -10.63 0.22
C TYR A 40 1.63 -9.21 0.36
N VAL A 41 0.94 -8.68 -0.66
CA VAL A 41 0.22 -7.39 -0.57
C VAL A 41 -0.78 -7.42 0.59
N HIS A 42 -1.53 -8.51 0.74
CA HIS A 42 -2.49 -8.67 1.83
C HIS A 42 -1.81 -8.72 3.20
N SER A 43 -0.76 -9.55 3.37
CA SER A 43 0.04 -9.58 4.60
C SER A 43 0.68 -8.23 4.94
N CYS A 44 1.12 -7.46 3.94
CA CYS A 44 1.65 -6.12 4.12
C CYS A 44 0.66 -5.18 4.81
N LEU A 45 -0.60 -5.20 4.38
CA LEU A 45 -1.64 -4.30 4.90
C LEU A 45 -2.12 -4.69 6.30
N LEU A 46 -2.04 -5.96 6.66
CA LEU A 46 -2.59 -6.47 7.92
C LEU A 46 -1.56 -6.59 9.05
N GLU A 47 -0.38 -7.10 8.72
CA GLU A 47 0.55 -7.59 9.75
C GLU A 47 1.87 -6.81 9.77
N LYS A 48 2.22 -6.16 8.65
CA LYS A 48 3.54 -5.54 8.51
C LYS A 48 3.51 -4.05 8.75
N ILE A 49 4.62 -3.56 9.31
CA ILE A 49 4.87 -2.13 9.45
C ILE A 49 5.48 -1.63 8.13
N PRO A 50 4.88 -0.61 7.48
CA PRO A 50 5.46 -0.02 6.28
C PRO A 50 6.75 0.73 6.61
N LEU A 51 7.69 0.72 5.66
CA LEU A 51 8.91 1.54 5.70
C LEU A 51 8.59 3.03 5.66
N SER A 52 7.51 3.39 4.96
CA SER A 52 7.05 4.77 4.84
C SER A 52 5.57 4.78 4.50
N ILE A 53 4.87 5.80 5.00
CA ILE A 53 3.49 6.13 4.64
C ILE A 53 3.47 7.59 4.23
N SER A 54 2.90 7.88 3.07
CA SER A 54 2.68 9.25 2.62
C SER A 54 1.28 9.43 2.07
N LYS A 55 0.74 10.63 2.24
CA LYS A 55 -0.53 11.02 1.62
C LYS A 55 -0.22 11.59 0.24
N THR A 56 -0.86 11.04 -0.79
CA THR A 56 -0.60 11.43 -2.20
C THR A 56 -1.70 12.33 -2.76
N SER A 57 -2.94 12.17 -2.29
CA SER A 57 -4.07 13.07 -2.54
C SER A 57 -5.11 12.91 -1.43
N GLU A 58 -6.26 13.57 -1.56
CA GLU A 58 -7.40 13.38 -0.68
C GLU A 58 -7.75 11.88 -0.59
N ASN A 59 -7.78 11.36 0.64
CA ASN A 59 -8.03 9.96 0.97
C ASN A 59 -7.16 8.88 0.28
N ARG A 60 -6.10 9.27 -0.42
CA ARG A 60 -5.18 8.35 -1.10
C ARG A 60 -3.82 8.34 -0.44
N PHE A 61 -3.35 7.15 -0.14
CA PHE A 61 -2.12 6.93 0.59
C PHE A 61 -1.20 5.99 -0.16
N LEU A 62 0.09 6.28 -0.10
CA LEU A 62 1.14 5.41 -0.57
C LEU A 62 1.82 4.77 0.64
N LEU A 63 1.88 3.44 0.64
CA LEU A 63 2.58 2.64 1.63
C LEU A 63 3.73 1.92 0.94
N ILE A 64 4.91 1.99 1.54
CA ILE A 64 6.12 1.37 1.00
C ILE A 64 6.55 0.24 1.93
N TYR A 65 6.77 -0.94 1.37
CA TYR A 65 7.25 -2.13 2.06
C TYR A 65 8.50 -2.68 1.39
N PRO A 66 9.33 -3.48 2.07
CA PRO A 66 10.34 -4.27 1.39
C PRO A 66 9.65 -5.24 0.43
N HIS A 67 10.24 -5.46 -0.73
CA HIS A 67 9.80 -6.53 -1.61
C HIS A 67 9.97 -7.90 -0.95
N GLU A 68 9.07 -8.85 -1.21
CA GLU A 68 9.07 -10.18 -0.57
C GLU A 68 10.34 -11.00 -0.83
N THR A 69 10.81 -11.02 -2.07
CA THR A 69 11.95 -11.84 -2.52
C THR A 69 13.12 -11.00 -3.06
N ILE A 70 12.86 -9.88 -3.73
CA ILE A 70 13.87 -9.07 -4.41
C ILE A 70 14.47 -8.01 -3.46
N LYS A 71 15.61 -8.32 -2.84
CA LYS A 71 16.29 -7.47 -1.82
C LYS A 71 16.63 -6.02 -2.22
N PHE A 72 16.64 -5.72 -3.50
CA PHE A 72 16.96 -4.38 -4.03
C PHE A 72 15.72 -3.61 -4.45
N GLN A 73 14.54 -4.18 -4.27
CA GLN A 73 13.28 -3.53 -4.57
C GLN A 73 12.45 -3.30 -3.31
N ASP A 74 11.65 -2.24 -3.38
CA ASP A 74 10.57 -1.94 -2.46
C ASP A 74 9.25 -2.12 -3.21
N LEU A 75 8.23 -2.60 -2.50
CA LEU A 75 6.86 -2.73 -2.95
C LEU A 75 6.08 -1.48 -2.55
N TYR A 76 5.48 -0.83 -3.54
CA TYR A 76 4.66 0.37 -3.37
C TYR A 76 3.20 -0.04 -3.52
N ILE A 77 2.41 0.21 -2.47
CA ILE A 77 0.98 -0.09 -2.43
C ILE A 77 0.26 1.24 -2.29
N VAL A 78 -0.54 1.59 -3.29
CA VAL A 78 -1.40 2.78 -3.23
C VAL A 78 -2.80 2.35 -2.86
N ILE A 79 -3.34 2.95 -1.80
CA ILE A 79 -4.67 2.67 -1.30
C ILE A 79 -5.54 3.93 -1.27
N GLU A 80 -6.84 3.72 -1.33
CA GLU A 80 -7.86 4.73 -1.09
C GLU A 80 -8.80 4.29 0.03
N ILE A 81 -9.22 5.26 0.83
CA ILE A 81 -10.21 5.09 1.89
C ILE A 81 -11.48 5.83 1.49
N ASN A 82 -12.62 5.17 1.50
CA ASN A 82 -13.89 5.86 1.27
C ASN A 82 -14.51 6.39 2.58
N ASP A 83 -15.65 7.09 2.48
CA ASP A 83 -16.33 7.65 3.67
C ASP A 83 -16.85 6.58 4.65
N ASP A 84 -16.95 5.32 4.22
CA ASP A 84 -17.30 4.14 5.04
C ASP A 84 -16.07 3.44 5.65
N GLU A 85 -14.88 4.05 5.57
CA GLU A 85 -13.60 3.49 6.04
C GLU A 85 -13.16 2.20 5.31
N LYS A 86 -13.76 1.88 4.15
CA LYS A 86 -13.34 0.74 3.33
C LYS A 86 -12.07 1.08 2.56
N ILE A 87 -11.15 0.13 2.55
CA ILE A 87 -9.86 0.27 1.88
C ILE A 87 -9.89 -0.40 0.51
N THR A 88 -9.52 0.35 -0.52
CA THR A 88 -9.30 -0.18 -1.87
C THR A 88 -7.84 -0.03 -2.25
N VAL A 89 -7.19 -1.12 -2.65
CA VAL A 89 -5.86 -1.09 -3.26
C VAL A 89 -6.01 -0.68 -4.73
N VAL A 90 -5.58 0.54 -5.03
CA VAL A 90 -5.72 1.14 -6.36
C VAL A 90 -4.66 0.61 -7.31
N THR A 91 -3.41 0.57 -6.87
CA THR A 91 -2.28 0.07 -7.66
C THR A 91 -1.19 -0.50 -6.78
N VAL A 92 -0.46 -1.47 -7.32
CA VAL A 92 0.75 -2.05 -6.71
C VAL A 92 1.87 -2.07 -7.74
N TYR A 93 3.07 -1.65 -7.34
CA TYR A 93 4.23 -1.66 -8.22
C TYR A 93 5.53 -1.77 -7.43
N CYS A 94 6.59 -2.25 -8.08
CA CYS A 94 7.91 -2.40 -7.48
C CYS A 94 8.86 -1.32 -8.01
N PHE A 95 9.74 -0.80 -7.15
CA PHE A 95 10.82 0.11 -7.54
C PHE A 95 12.13 -0.25 -6.85
N ASP A 96 13.25 0.14 -7.46
CA ASP A 96 14.57 0.06 -6.81
C ASP A 96 14.59 0.89 -5.52
N LYS A 97 14.95 0.26 -4.41
CA LYS A 97 15.00 0.87 -3.07
C LYS A 97 15.89 2.11 -2.99
N ARG A 98 16.89 2.24 -3.87
CA ARG A 98 17.77 3.41 -3.96
C ARG A 98 16.99 4.68 -4.28
N ARG A 99 15.81 4.57 -4.90
CA ARG A 99 14.93 5.72 -5.16
C ARG A 99 14.43 6.34 -3.87
N ARG A 100 13.84 5.53 -2.97
CA ARG A 100 13.38 5.97 -1.65
C ARG A 100 14.53 6.52 -0.80
N GLU A 101 15.67 5.84 -0.78
CA GLU A 101 16.85 6.29 -0.01
C GLU A 101 17.37 7.67 -0.43
N ARG A 102 17.21 8.04 -1.72
CA ARG A 102 17.55 9.38 -2.21
C ARG A 102 16.53 10.43 -1.82
N GLU A 103 15.24 10.07 -1.78
CA GLU A 103 14.15 10.97 -1.38
C GLU A 103 14.22 11.31 0.12
N VAL A 104 14.63 10.36 0.97
CA VAL A 104 14.82 10.61 2.42
C VAL A 104 16.02 11.52 2.72
N LYS A 105 17.01 11.59 1.82
CA LYS A 105 18.22 12.41 1.99
C LYS A 105 18.08 13.85 1.50
N ARG A 106 16.95 14.21 0.90
CA ARG A 106 16.64 15.58 0.45
C ARG A 106 15.79 16.30 1.47
#